data_AF-A0A3A9XTD0-F1
#
_entry.id   AF-A0A3A9XTD0-F1
#
_cell.length_a   1.000
_cell.length_b   1.000
_cell.length_c   1.000
_cell.angle_alpha   90.00
_cell.angle_beta   90.00
_cell.angle_gamma   90.00
#
_symmetry.space_group_name_H-M   'P 1'
#
loop_
_entity.id
_entity.type
_entity.pdbx_description
1 polymer ?
#
loop_
_entity_poly.entity_id
_entity_poly.type
_entity_poly.pdbx_seq_one_letter_code
_entity_poly.pdbx_strand_id
1 'polypeptide(L)'
;MLLSNTINSQNMEDTIEHNSFLILEKPQKTYIGIYKDGIPFNGYFSKGDQDFPRVDYYENGEAKFQYSLDVFQMAMGAETVEISEELFKGEEDETSEEYEMSEEEYEEYERNLYKAKLNIKSIYRDGKILQGYEYVEAPSALFSKKIMDGKIVALYIDVFAMHYYQRTSMILKSDSIVIESPTLAVEGDKFQTNLSKKDMYWEIRYVMNNENIGSKYFVIGETNNLPKNSILFMYDKNDSTYSYGTSGFQDYLPTLNLINISNIFFDKPEIFKSADMDTFFSDLVEAAIIETKREEGTYPKEPEKYRGYLETGDDGNVVTGIRFFDKGVDSYYEEYIEGDSVKKEKMDIVSFQKEFKKYLNKVRNK
;
A
#
# COMPACT_ATOMS: atom_id res chain seq x y z
N MET A 1 -20.46 -57.98 -25.87
CA MET A 1 -21.46 -56.91 -25.64
C MET A 1 -21.16 -56.28 -24.30
N LEU A 2 -20.37 -55.20 -24.31
CA LEU A 2 -20.14 -54.35 -23.14
C LEU A 2 -21.11 -53.17 -23.29
N LEU A 3 -22.08 -53.08 -22.39
CA LEU A 3 -23.03 -51.97 -22.32
C LEU A 3 -22.29 -50.74 -21.82
N SER A 4 -22.13 -49.77 -22.71
CA SER A 4 -21.76 -48.39 -22.41
C SER A 4 -22.88 -47.73 -21.59
N ASN A 5 -22.62 -47.46 -20.32
CA ASN A 5 -23.39 -46.47 -19.57
C ASN A 5 -22.99 -45.09 -20.06
N THR A 6 -23.78 -44.54 -20.97
CA THR A 6 -23.80 -43.10 -21.25
C THR A 6 -24.27 -42.38 -20.00
N ILE A 7 -23.32 -41.75 -19.30
CA ILE A 7 -23.64 -40.74 -18.30
C ILE A 7 -24.24 -39.56 -19.07
N ASN A 8 -25.56 -39.43 -18.97
CA ASN A 8 -26.28 -38.21 -19.27
C ASN A 8 -25.84 -37.15 -18.24
N SER A 9 -24.78 -36.39 -18.52
CA SER A 9 -24.53 -35.12 -17.84
C SER A 9 -25.54 -34.12 -18.38
N GLN A 10 -26.74 -34.10 -17.81
CA GLN A 10 -27.62 -32.95 -17.98
C GLN A 10 -26.85 -31.74 -17.43
N ASN A 11 -26.55 -30.78 -18.30
CA ASN A 11 -26.08 -29.45 -17.94
C ASN A 11 -27.17 -28.83 -17.04
N MET A 12 -27.07 -29.02 -15.72
CA MET A 12 -27.95 -28.34 -14.77
C MET A 12 -27.41 -26.92 -14.61
N GLU A 13 -28.19 -25.95 -15.08
CA GLU A 13 -28.00 -24.54 -14.74
C GLU A 13 -28.41 -24.38 -13.27
N ASP A 14 -27.43 -24.23 -12.39
CA ASP A 14 -27.67 -23.99 -10.97
C ASP A 14 -27.82 -22.49 -10.73
N THR A 15 -28.85 -22.11 -9.97
CA THR A 15 -29.14 -20.70 -9.64
C THR A 15 -28.79 -20.42 -8.18
N ILE A 16 -28.23 -19.25 -7.91
CA ILE A 16 -27.96 -18.72 -6.57
C ILE A 16 -28.66 -17.38 -6.37
N GLU A 17 -29.13 -17.14 -5.16
CA GLU A 17 -29.78 -15.89 -4.76
C GLU A 17 -28.98 -15.20 -3.64
N HIS A 18 -28.89 -13.87 -3.72
CA HIS A 18 -28.23 -13.04 -2.73
C HIS A 18 -29.15 -11.89 -2.30
N ASN A 19 -29.24 -11.68 -0.98
CA ASN A 19 -30.05 -10.62 -0.38
C ASN A 19 -29.34 -9.88 0.77
N SER A 20 -28.05 -10.12 0.99
CA SER A 20 -27.26 -9.54 2.10
C SER A 20 -26.66 -8.16 1.80
N PHE A 21 -26.78 -7.67 0.57
CA PHE A 21 -26.21 -6.40 0.13
C PHE A 21 -27.20 -5.63 -0.78
N LEU A 22 -26.94 -4.35 -0.97
CA LEU A 22 -27.67 -3.47 -1.88
C LEU A 22 -26.68 -2.82 -2.85
N ILE A 23 -26.84 -3.04 -4.16
CA ILE A 23 -26.07 -2.34 -5.20
C ILE A 23 -26.79 -1.03 -5.51
N LEU A 24 -26.20 0.11 -5.15
CA LEU A 24 -26.88 1.41 -5.24
C LEU A 24 -27.18 1.83 -6.69
N GLU A 25 -26.31 1.49 -7.63
CA GLU A 25 -26.56 1.78 -9.06
C GLU A 25 -27.74 0.99 -9.62
N LYS A 26 -28.01 -0.22 -9.09
CA LYS A 26 -29.08 -1.09 -9.57
C LYS A 26 -29.76 -1.83 -8.40
N PRO A 27 -30.54 -1.10 -7.58
CA PRO A 27 -31.21 -1.67 -6.41
C PRO A 27 -32.15 -2.80 -6.81
N GLN A 28 -32.03 -3.93 -6.13
CA GLN A 28 -32.89 -5.10 -6.30
C GLN A 28 -33.15 -5.74 -4.94
N LYS A 29 -34.35 -6.33 -4.77
CA LYS A 29 -34.72 -7.08 -3.57
C LYS A 29 -33.85 -8.34 -3.39
N THR A 30 -33.63 -9.04 -4.50
CA THR A 30 -32.81 -10.25 -4.59
C THR A 30 -31.95 -10.17 -5.85
N TYR A 31 -30.66 -10.49 -5.72
CA TYR A 31 -29.73 -10.59 -6.83
C TYR A 31 -29.54 -12.05 -7.20
N ILE A 32 -29.64 -12.38 -8.49
CA ILE A 32 -29.60 -13.76 -8.97
C ILE A 32 -28.32 -13.99 -9.78
N GLY A 33 -27.66 -15.13 -9.55
CA GLY A 33 -26.55 -15.66 -10.34
C GLY A 33 -26.89 -17.03 -10.93
N ILE A 34 -26.43 -17.31 -12.14
CA ILE A 34 -26.64 -18.55 -12.87
C ILE A 34 -25.27 -19.16 -13.18
N TYR A 35 -25.02 -20.35 -12.65
CA TYR A 35 -23.86 -21.16 -12.99
C TYR A 35 -24.11 -21.97 -14.26
N LYS A 36 -23.04 -22.16 -15.05
CA LYS A 36 -23.00 -23.11 -16.15
C LYS A 36 -21.75 -23.97 -15.98
N ASP A 37 -21.94 -25.28 -15.90
CA ASP A 37 -20.87 -26.25 -15.66
C ASP A 37 -20.07 -25.95 -14.37
N GLY A 38 -20.75 -25.45 -13.34
CA GLY A 38 -20.16 -25.07 -12.04
C GLY A 38 -19.38 -23.75 -12.05
N ILE A 39 -19.37 -23.00 -13.15
CA ILE A 39 -18.66 -21.72 -13.31
C ILE A 39 -19.68 -20.58 -13.41
N PRO A 40 -19.44 -19.41 -12.78
CA PRO A 40 -20.30 -18.23 -12.95
C PRO A 40 -20.52 -17.89 -14.43
N PHE A 41 -21.78 -17.79 -14.86
CA PHE A 41 -22.13 -17.56 -16.26
C PHE A 41 -22.89 -16.25 -16.47
N ASN A 42 -24.00 -16.04 -15.76
CA ASN A 42 -24.81 -14.82 -15.87
C ASN A 42 -25.30 -14.35 -14.50
N GLY A 43 -25.30 -13.04 -14.24
CA GLY A 43 -25.85 -12.48 -13.02
C GLY A 43 -24.81 -12.15 -11.95
N TYR A 44 -25.22 -12.12 -10.68
CA TYR A 44 -24.42 -11.58 -9.57
C TYR A 44 -23.87 -12.69 -8.68
N PHE A 45 -22.59 -12.59 -8.32
CA PHE A 45 -21.88 -13.58 -7.50
C PHE A 45 -21.06 -12.88 -6.43
N SER A 46 -21.21 -13.31 -5.17
CA SER A 46 -20.40 -12.79 -4.06
C SER A 46 -18.93 -13.22 -4.18
N LYS A 47 -18.01 -12.30 -3.85
CA LYS A 47 -16.54 -12.46 -3.87
C LYS A 47 -15.85 -11.99 -2.58
N GLY A 48 -16.62 -11.47 -1.62
CA GLY A 48 -16.15 -11.06 -0.30
C GLY A 48 -16.71 -11.95 0.80
N ASP A 49 -16.44 -11.57 2.04
CA ASP A 49 -17.10 -12.13 3.23
C ASP A 49 -18.24 -11.22 3.70
N GLN A 50 -18.75 -11.46 4.91
CA GLN A 50 -19.82 -10.65 5.50
C GLN A 50 -19.34 -9.27 5.96
N ASP A 51 -18.06 -9.15 6.33
CA ASP A 51 -17.50 -7.92 6.85
C ASP A 51 -17.09 -6.97 5.71
N PHE A 52 -16.71 -7.54 4.57
CA PHE A 52 -16.37 -6.79 3.37
C PHE A 52 -16.97 -7.41 2.10
N PRO A 53 -18.30 -7.24 1.89
CA PRO A 53 -18.98 -7.81 0.76
C PRO A 53 -18.56 -7.14 -0.56
N ARG A 54 -18.33 -7.99 -1.56
CA ARG A 54 -18.05 -7.60 -2.95
C ARG A 54 -18.84 -8.51 -3.88
N VAL A 55 -19.28 -7.96 -5.01
CA VAL A 55 -20.16 -8.68 -5.92
C VAL A 55 -19.67 -8.50 -7.35
N ASP A 56 -19.32 -9.60 -8.00
CA ASP A 56 -19.02 -9.59 -9.43
C ASP A 56 -20.32 -9.83 -10.23
N TYR A 57 -20.51 -9.08 -11.31
CA TYR A 57 -21.56 -9.31 -12.30
C TYR A 57 -20.95 -9.94 -13.57
N TYR A 58 -21.53 -11.07 -13.98
CA TYR A 58 -21.11 -11.86 -15.13
C TYR A 58 -22.13 -11.76 -16.27
N GLU A 59 -21.62 -11.78 -17.49
CA GLU A 59 -22.39 -11.91 -18.72
C GLU A 59 -21.69 -12.92 -19.64
N ASN A 60 -22.38 -14.01 -19.98
CA ASN A 60 -21.90 -15.10 -20.83
C ASN A 60 -20.56 -15.72 -20.37
N GLY A 61 -20.36 -15.83 -19.05
CA GLY A 61 -19.13 -16.38 -18.46
C GLY A 61 -18.01 -15.37 -18.27
N GLU A 62 -18.22 -14.11 -18.66
CA GLU A 62 -17.24 -13.05 -18.51
C GLU A 62 -17.66 -12.07 -17.41
N ALA A 63 -16.78 -11.83 -16.43
CA ALA A 63 -16.97 -10.76 -15.46
C ALA A 63 -16.98 -9.40 -16.20
N LYS A 64 -18.00 -8.58 -15.95
CA LYS A 64 -18.16 -7.23 -16.54
C LYS A 64 -17.98 -6.15 -15.51
N PHE A 65 -18.55 -6.34 -14.32
CA PHE A 65 -18.48 -5.35 -13.24
C PHE A 65 -18.15 -6.01 -11.90
N GLN A 66 -17.52 -5.23 -11.00
CA GLN A 66 -17.46 -5.53 -9.58
C GLN A 66 -18.15 -4.38 -8.84
N TYR A 67 -19.00 -4.71 -7.87
CA TYR A 67 -19.58 -3.77 -6.94
C TYR A 67 -18.98 -3.98 -5.56
N SER A 68 -18.58 -2.89 -4.91
CA SER A 68 -17.94 -2.89 -3.60
C SER A 68 -18.32 -1.61 -2.84
N LEU A 69 -17.75 -1.42 -1.65
CA LEU A 69 -17.93 -0.23 -0.82
C LEU A 69 -16.58 0.31 -0.32
N ASP A 70 -16.56 1.54 0.17
CA ASP A 70 -15.38 2.10 0.84
C ASP A 70 -15.39 1.75 2.34
N VAL A 71 -14.45 0.90 2.77
CA VAL A 71 -14.35 0.49 4.17
C VAL A 71 -14.12 1.66 5.14
N PHE A 72 -13.53 2.76 4.68
CA PHE A 72 -13.43 3.98 5.49
C PHE A 72 -14.80 4.56 5.80
N GLN A 73 -15.71 4.59 4.82
CA GLN A 73 -17.07 5.10 5.03
C GLN A 73 -17.84 4.19 6.00
N MET A 74 -17.64 2.88 5.89
CA MET A 74 -18.21 1.90 6.83
C MET A 74 -17.64 2.06 8.26
N ALA A 75 -16.32 2.18 8.40
CA ALA A 75 -15.64 2.31 9.69
C ALA A 75 -15.97 3.63 10.40
N MET A 76 -16.15 4.71 9.64
CA MET A 76 -16.52 6.04 10.17
C MET A 76 -18.02 6.16 10.48
N GLY A 77 -18.84 5.15 10.16
CA GLY A 77 -20.29 5.20 10.32
C GLY A 77 -20.96 6.26 9.44
N ALA A 78 -20.30 6.71 8.36
CA ALA A 78 -20.77 7.82 7.53
C ALA A 78 -21.98 7.45 6.64
N GLU A 79 -22.24 6.16 6.40
CA GLU A 79 -23.35 5.70 5.55
C GLU A 79 -24.71 5.56 6.25
N THR A 80 -24.77 5.74 7.58
CA THR A 80 -26.03 5.59 8.32
C THR A 80 -26.89 6.86 8.35
N VAL A 81 -26.36 8.03 7.95
CA VAL A 81 -27.11 9.31 8.08
C VAL A 81 -27.42 9.98 6.74
N GLU A 82 -26.45 10.12 5.82
CA GLU A 82 -26.67 10.98 4.62
C GLU A 82 -27.43 10.28 3.47
N ILE A 83 -27.18 8.98 3.22
CA ILE A 83 -27.80 8.27 2.09
C ILE A 83 -29.28 7.93 2.39
N SER A 84 -29.66 7.77 3.67
CA SER A 84 -31.05 7.50 4.04
C SER A 84 -31.98 8.69 3.81
N GLU A 85 -31.46 9.93 3.84
CA GLU A 85 -32.28 11.10 3.52
C GLU A 85 -32.43 11.31 2.01
N GLU A 86 -31.37 11.16 1.21
CA GLU A 86 -31.44 11.45 -0.23
C GLU A 86 -32.18 10.41 -1.07
N LEU A 87 -32.13 9.11 -0.70
CA LEU A 87 -32.88 8.07 -1.43
C LEU A 87 -34.40 8.15 -1.24
N PHE A 88 -34.86 8.91 -0.23
CA PHE A 88 -36.27 9.08 0.11
C PHE A 88 -36.76 10.54 0.01
N LYS A 89 -35.87 11.51 -0.24
CA LYS A 89 -36.25 12.85 -0.68
C LYS A 89 -36.66 12.78 -2.16
N GLY A 90 -37.94 12.52 -2.40
CA GLY A 90 -38.58 12.96 -3.64
C GLY A 90 -38.31 14.46 -3.84
N GLU A 91 -38.21 14.90 -5.10
CA GLU A 91 -37.95 16.29 -5.50
C GLU A 91 -38.59 17.28 -4.52
N GLU A 92 -37.77 18.12 -3.87
CA GLU A 92 -38.22 19.12 -2.89
C GLU A 92 -39.27 20.05 -3.52
N ASP A 93 -40.54 19.76 -3.25
CA ASP A 93 -41.62 20.75 -3.37
C ASP A 93 -41.70 21.48 -2.03
N GLU A 94 -41.59 22.80 -2.02
CA GLU A 94 -41.44 23.68 -0.84
C GLU A 94 -42.68 23.74 0.09
N THR A 95 -43.52 22.71 0.09
CA THR A 95 -44.68 22.56 0.96
C THR A 95 -44.52 21.30 1.80
N SER A 96 -43.68 21.36 2.84
CA SER A 96 -43.40 20.23 3.73
C SER A 96 -44.61 19.90 4.62
N GLU A 97 -45.53 19.08 4.11
CA GLU A 97 -46.32 18.17 4.94
C GLU A 97 -45.35 17.07 5.45
N GLU A 98 -45.45 16.68 6.72
CA GLU A 98 -44.67 15.59 7.31
C GLU A 98 -44.80 14.34 6.42
N TYR A 99 -43.69 13.89 5.83
CA TYR A 99 -43.66 12.65 5.05
C TYR A 99 -43.84 11.46 6.00
N GLU A 100 -45.05 10.91 6.08
CA GLU A 100 -45.32 9.65 6.75
C GLU A 100 -45.00 8.49 5.78
N MET A 101 -43.94 7.72 6.05
CA MET A 101 -43.67 6.48 5.32
C MET A 101 -44.84 5.51 5.48
N SER A 102 -45.24 4.87 4.39
CA SER A 102 -46.17 3.74 4.42
C SER A 102 -45.55 2.53 5.15
N GLU A 103 -46.40 1.61 5.62
CA GLU A 103 -45.96 0.37 6.28
C GLU A 103 -45.04 -0.47 5.38
N GLU A 104 -45.33 -0.53 4.06
CA GLU A 104 -44.50 -1.25 3.09
C GLU A 104 -43.12 -0.61 2.90
N GLU A 105 -43.06 0.72 2.84
CA GLU A 105 -41.81 1.48 2.75
C GLU A 105 -40.99 1.33 4.03
N TYR A 106 -41.65 1.36 5.19
CA TYR A 106 -40.99 1.15 6.48
C TYR A 106 -40.39 -0.25 6.59
N GLU A 107 -41.12 -1.29 6.18
CA GLU A 107 -40.59 -2.65 6.15
C GLU A 107 -39.41 -2.79 5.17
N GLU A 108 -39.46 -2.14 4.01
CA GLU A 108 -38.35 -2.14 3.06
C GLU A 108 -37.13 -1.39 3.60
N TYR A 109 -37.36 -0.27 4.27
CA TYR A 109 -36.36 0.48 5.00
C TYR A 109 -35.69 -0.40 6.07
N GLU A 110 -36.45 -1.03 6.97
CA GLU A 110 -35.89 -1.93 8.00
C GLU A 110 -35.11 -3.11 7.39
N ARG A 111 -35.61 -3.69 6.28
CA ARG A 111 -34.93 -4.78 5.56
C ARG A 111 -33.58 -4.35 4.97
N ASN A 112 -33.45 -3.10 4.55
CA ASN A 112 -32.25 -2.59 3.89
C ASN A 112 -31.32 -1.85 4.86
N LEU A 113 -31.79 -1.46 6.04
CA LEU A 113 -31.07 -0.67 7.03
C LEU A 113 -29.70 -1.26 7.40
N TYR A 114 -29.63 -2.59 7.46
CA TYR A 114 -28.43 -3.34 7.86
C TYR A 114 -27.69 -3.97 6.68
N LYS A 115 -28.14 -3.75 5.45
CA LYS A 115 -27.44 -4.28 4.27
C LYS A 115 -26.25 -3.39 3.95
N ALA A 116 -25.14 -4.03 3.60
CA ALA A 116 -24.01 -3.31 3.04
C ALA A 116 -24.41 -2.62 1.73
N LYS A 117 -24.16 -1.31 1.63
CA LYS A 117 -24.47 -0.50 0.45
C LYS A 117 -23.24 -0.47 -0.46
N LEU A 118 -23.31 -1.18 -1.58
CA LEU A 118 -22.23 -1.25 -2.55
C LEU A 118 -22.37 -0.06 -3.51
N ASN A 119 -21.56 0.97 -3.25
CA ASN A 119 -21.58 2.27 -3.94
C ASN A 119 -20.42 2.46 -4.92
N ILE A 120 -19.43 1.56 -4.93
CA ILE A 120 -18.30 1.59 -5.86
C ILE A 120 -18.53 0.56 -6.97
N LYS A 121 -18.45 1.01 -8.22
CA LYS A 121 -18.42 0.13 -9.40
C LYS A 121 -17.02 0.09 -10.01
N SER A 122 -16.57 -1.12 -10.31
CA SER A 122 -15.38 -1.38 -11.11
C SER A 122 -15.76 -2.10 -12.40
N ILE A 123 -14.99 -1.87 -13.46
CA ILE A 123 -15.22 -2.40 -14.80
C ILE A 123 -14.11 -3.39 -15.13
N TYR A 124 -14.50 -4.59 -15.55
CA TYR A 124 -13.58 -5.61 -16.03
C TYR A 124 -13.36 -5.52 -17.55
N ARG A 125 -12.16 -5.89 -17.98
CA ARG A 125 -11.80 -6.21 -19.35
C ARG A 125 -10.77 -7.32 -19.32
N ASP A 126 -11.00 -8.39 -20.09
CA ASP A 126 -10.10 -9.55 -20.17
C ASP A 126 -9.76 -10.15 -18.79
N GLY A 127 -10.76 -10.23 -17.91
CA GLY A 127 -10.63 -10.77 -16.56
C GLY A 127 -9.88 -9.87 -15.55
N LYS A 128 -9.49 -8.64 -15.94
CA LYS A 128 -8.82 -7.68 -15.06
C LYS A 128 -9.64 -6.41 -14.90
N ILE A 129 -9.52 -5.75 -13.77
CA ILE A 129 -10.15 -4.43 -13.56
C ILE A 129 -9.42 -3.40 -14.41
N LEU A 130 -10.15 -2.75 -15.32
CA LEU A 130 -9.65 -1.65 -16.13
C LEU A 130 -9.86 -0.29 -15.44
N GLN A 131 -10.97 -0.16 -14.71
CA GLN A 131 -11.34 1.06 -14.00
C GLN A 131 -12.07 0.70 -12.71
N GLY A 132 -11.75 1.34 -11.59
CA GLY A 132 -12.39 1.12 -10.29
C GLY A 132 -11.40 0.68 -9.22
N TYR A 133 -11.78 -0.30 -8.40
CA TYR A 133 -11.00 -0.75 -7.24
C TYR A 133 -10.74 -2.25 -7.25
N GLU A 134 -9.48 -2.63 -7.10
CA GLU A 134 -9.06 -3.99 -6.77
C GLU A 134 -8.71 -4.08 -5.28
N TYR A 135 -9.12 -5.15 -4.62
CA TYR A 135 -8.92 -5.33 -3.19
C TYR A 135 -8.03 -6.53 -2.91
N VAL A 136 -7.16 -6.40 -1.90
CA VAL A 136 -6.33 -7.48 -1.38
C VAL A 136 -6.45 -7.50 0.14
N GLU A 137 -6.89 -8.62 0.68
CA GLU A 137 -7.07 -8.81 2.12
C GLU A 137 -5.82 -9.44 2.75
N ALA A 138 -5.50 -8.97 3.96
CA ALA A 138 -4.51 -9.54 4.87
C ALA A 138 -5.12 -9.64 6.28
N PRO A 139 -4.58 -10.47 7.19
CA PRO A 139 -5.22 -10.76 8.48
C PRO A 139 -5.63 -9.55 9.33
N SER A 140 -4.92 -8.43 9.22
CA SER A 140 -5.18 -7.19 9.97
C SER A 140 -5.21 -5.95 9.07
N ALA A 141 -5.30 -6.13 7.75
CA ALA A 141 -5.28 -5.03 6.81
C ALA A 141 -6.07 -5.32 5.53
N LEU A 142 -6.62 -4.27 4.94
CA LEU A 142 -7.20 -4.27 3.61
C LEU A 142 -6.42 -3.29 2.73
N PHE A 143 -5.98 -3.77 1.57
CA PHE A 143 -5.36 -2.95 0.54
C PHE A 143 -6.38 -2.70 -0.56
N SER A 144 -6.65 -1.43 -0.85
CA SER A 144 -7.55 -1.02 -1.93
C SER A 144 -6.75 -0.29 -3.02
N LYS A 145 -6.58 -0.91 -4.18
CA LYS A 145 -5.89 -0.34 -5.34
C LYS A 145 -6.91 0.35 -6.23
N LYS A 146 -6.80 1.67 -6.40
CA LYS A 146 -7.58 2.41 -7.39
C LYS A 146 -6.92 2.29 -8.76
N ILE A 147 -7.65 1.75 -9.73
CA ILE A 147 -7.20 1.51 -11.09
C ILE A 147 -7.92 2.46 -12.05
N MET A 148 -7.16 3.10 -12.92
CA MET A 148 -7.65 3.90 -14.05
C MET A 148 -6.89 3.50 -15.30
N ASP A 149 -7.61 3.18 -16.38
CA ASP A 149 -7.04 2.72 -17.65
C ASP A 149 -6.02 1.57 -17.48
N GLY A 150 -6.31 0.65 -16.56
CA GLY A 150 -5.46 -0.51 -16.25
C GLY A 150 -4.21 -0.21 -15.44
N LYS A 151 -4.01 1.04 -14.98
CA LYS A 151 -2.88 1.45 -14.13
C LYS A 151 -3.33 1.78 -12.72
N ILE A 152 -2.51 1.41 -11.73
CA ILE A 152 -2.77 1.76 -10.33
C ILE A 152 -2.42 3.24 -10.12
N VAL A 153 -3.40 4.05 -9.76
CA VAL A 153 -3.25 5.49 -9.50
C VAL A 153 -3.32 5.85 -8.02
N ALA A 154 -3.84 4.96 -7.18
CA ALA A 154 -3.78 5.11 -5.74
C ALA A 154 -3.79 3.75 -5.04
N LEU A 155 -3.21 3.71 -3.84
CA LEU A 155 -3.26 2.60 -2.91
C LEU A 155 -3.74 3.13 -1.56
N TYR A 156 -4.81 2.54 -1.05
CA TYR A 156 -5.30 2.77 0.32
C TYR A 156 -4.98 1.55 1.16
N ILE A 157 -4.37 1.79 2.33
CA ILE A 157 -4.00 0.76 3.28
C ILE A 157 -4.81 1.00 4.55
N ASP A 158 -5.80 0.15 4.75
CA ASP A 158 -6.70 0.17 5.89
C ASP A 158 -6.20 -0.85 6.91
N VAL A 159 -5.79 -0.40 8.09
CA VAL A 159 -5.32 -1.27 9.18
C VAL A 159 -6.36 -1.31 10.28
N PHE A 160 -6.69 -2.52 10.73
CA PHE A 160 -7.72 -2.77 11.74
C PHE A 160 -7.09 -3.42 12.98
N ALA A 161 -7.39 -2.86 14.15
CA ALA A 161 -7.18 -3.48 15.45
C ALA A 161 -8.40 -3.20 16.34
N MET A 162 -8.59 -3.96 17.42
CA MET A 162 -9.85 -4.04 18.20
C MET A 162 -10.57 -2.70 18.49
N HIS A 163 -9.83 -1.60 18.67
CA HIS A 163 -10.38 -0.25 18.90
C HIS A 163 -9.69 0.82 18.05
N TYR A 164 -9.05 0.42 16.95
CA TYR A 164 -8.24 1.32 16.15
C TYR A 164 -8.40 1.02 14.67
N TYR A 165 -8.76 2.06 13.94
CA TYR A 165 -8.81 2.07 12.49
C TYR A 165 -7.92 3.18 11.97
N GLN A 166 -7.08 2.87 10.99
CA GLN A 166 -6.25 3.86 10.33
C GLN A 166 -6.18 3.58 8.84
N ARG A 167 -6.48 4.60 8.04
CA ARG A 167 -6.20 4.62 6.61
C ARG A 167 -4.92 5.39 6.33
N THR A 168 -4.01 4.76 5.60
CA THR A 168 -2.93 5.45 4.89
C THR A 168 -3.27 5.49 3.41
N SER A 169 -3.26 6.69 2.82
CA SER A 169 -3.53 6.88 1.39
C SER A 169 -2.24 7.20 0.67
N MET A 170 -1.99 6.52 -0.45
CA MET A 170 -0.85 6.77 -1.33
C MET A 170 -1.39 7.08 -2.74
N ILE A 171 -1.22 8.31 -3.21
CA ILE A 171 -1.86 8.80 -4.43
C ILE A 171 -0.79 9.22 -5.43
N LEU A 172 -0.80 8.60 -6.61
CA LEU A 172 0.09 8.97 -7.70
C LEU A 172 -0.34 10.32 -8.30
N LYS A 173 0.54 11.32 -8.20
CA LYS A 173 0.40 12.64 -8.81
C LYS A 173 1.61 12.91 -9.71
N SER A 174 1.37 12.80 -11.02
CA SER A 174 2.39 12.97 -12.07
C SER A 174 3.55 11.97 -11.92
N ASP A 175 4.65 12.38 -11.29
CA ASP A 175 5.91 11.66 -11.10
C ASP A 175 6.22 11.36 -9.61
N SER A 176 5.25 11.61 -8.73
CA SER A 176 5.39 11.40 -7.29
C SER A 176 4.17 10.72 -6.69
N ILE A 177 4.37 10.04 -5.57
CA ILE A 177 3.31 9.47 -4.74
C ILE A 177 3.18 10.33 -3.50
N VAL A 178 2.01 10.96 -3.34
CA VAL A 178 1.67 11.70 -2.12
C VAL A 178 1.13 10.71 -1.11
N ILE A 179 1.73 10.67 0.08
CA ILE A 179 1.35 9.79 1.17
C ILE A 179 0.68 10.64 2.24
N GLU A 180 -0.60 10.36 2.49
CA GLU A 180 -1.45 11.04 3.46
C GLU A 180 -1.82 10.03 4.56
N SER A 181 -1.55 10.38 5.82
CA SER A 181 -1.96 9.58 6.98
C SER A 181 -2.37 10.51 8.12
N PRO A 182 -3.55 10.30 8.73
CA PRO A 182 -4.09 11.19 9.77
C PRO A 182 -3.24 11.24 11.04
N THR A 183 -2.47 10.19 11.32
CA THR A 183 -1.55 10.07 12.46
C THR A 183 -0.29 10.94 12.36
N LEU A 184 -0.04 11.58 11.21
CA LEU A 184 1.17 12.38 10.99
C LEU A 184 0.94 13.89 11.20
N ALA A 185 -0.31 14.32 11.38
CA ALA A 185 -0.63 15.71 11.69
C ALA A 185 -0.55 15.93 13.21
N VAL A 186 0.43 16.73 13.66
CA VAL A 186 0.39 17.34 14.99
C VAL A 186 -0.73 18.39 14.96
N GLU A 187 -1.45 18.56 16.07
CA GLU A 187 -2.61 19.46 16.16
C GLU A 187 -2.28 20.88 15.64
N GLY A 188 -2.79 21.21 14.44
CA GLY A 188 -2.59 22.51 13.78
C GLY A 188 -1.64 22.52 12.58
N ASP A 189 -0.76 21.53 12.42
CA ASP A 189 0.26 21.50 11.36
C ASP A 189 -0.18 20.71 10.13
N LYS A 190 0.11 21.25 8.94
CA LYS A 190 -0.08 20.52 7.66
C LYS A 190 1.13 19.67 7.38
N PHE A 191 0.98 18.36 7.54
CA PHE A 191 2.04 17.40 7.23
C PHE A 191 1.72 16.63 5.93
N GLN A 192 2.73 16.50 5.07
CA GLN A 192 2.64 15.75 3.83
C GLN A 192 3.94 14.98 3.57
N THR A 193 3.82 13.73 3.14
CA THR A 193 4.96 12.95 2.68
C THR A 193 4.89 12.78 1.16
N ASN A 194 6.01 12.96 0.47
CA ASN A 194 6.11 12.80 -0.98
C ASN A 194 7.19 11.79 -1.32
N LEU A 195 6.79 10.67 -1.92
CA LEU A 195 7.72 9.70 -2.48
C LEU A 195 7.94 10.03 -3.96
N SER A 196 9.19 10.20 -4.38
CA SER A 196 9.53 10.41 -5.78
C SER A 196 10.72 9.53 -6.18
N LYS A 197 10.76 9.16 -7.45
CA LYS A 197 11.91 8.46 -8.02
C LYS A 197 12.78 9.48 -8.74
N LYS A 198 14.06 9.48 -8.40
CA LYS A 198 15.13 10.20 -9.10
C LYS A 198 15.93 9.18 -9.91
N ASP A 199 16.78 9.67 -10.81
CA ASP A 199 17.54 8.82 -11.75
C ASP A 199 18.24 7.62 -11.10
N MET A 200 18.75 7.79 -9.87
CA MET A 200 19.59 6.79 -9.18
C MET A 200 19.04 6.35 -7.81
N TYR A 201 17.97 6.97 -7.31
CA TYR A 201 17.46 6.71 -5.96
C TYR A 201 16.00 7.11 -5.82
N TRP A 202 15.35 6.57 -4.80
CA TRP A 202 14.04 7.02 -4.35
C TRP A 202 14.19 7.99 -3.18
N GLU A 203 13.38 9.04 -3.16
CA GLU A 203 13.37 10.08 -2.14
C GLU A 203 11.98 10.12 -1.51
N ILE A 204 11.90 9.90 -0.20
CA ILE A 204 10.73 10.26 0.60
C ILE A 204 11.02 11.61 1.25
N ARG A 205 10.32 12.66 0.81
CA ARG A 205 10.40 13.99 1.38
C ARG A 205 9.29 14.20 2.41
N TYR A 206 9.67 14.76 3.55
CA TYR A 206 8.78 15.07 4.66
C TYR A 206 8.57 16.57 4.69
N VAL A 207 7.32 17.00 4.51
CA VAL A 207 6.95 18.40 4.41
C VAL A 207 6.01 18.76 5.55
N MET A 208 6.36 19.78 6.33
CA MET A 208 5.53 20.32 7.41
C MET A 208 5.32 21.81 7.13
N ASN A 209 4.07 22.26 7.11
CA ASN A 209 3.70 23.65 6.84
C ASN A 209 4.35 24.22 5.55
N ASN A 210 4.43 23.40 4.51
CA ASN A 210 5.09 23.66 3.22
C ASN A 210 6.63 23.76 3.25
N GLU A 211 7.27 23.45 4.37
CA GLU A 211 8.72 23.40 4.50
C GLU A 211 9.23 21.97 4.51
N ASN A 212 10.32 21.70 3.78
CA ASN A 212 10.98 20.39 3.83
C ASN A 212 11.74 20.26 5.15
N ILE A 213 11.26 19.38 6.01
CA ILE A 213 11.85 19.13 7.33
C ILE A 213 12.80 17.93 7.34
N GLY A 214 12.85 17.17 6.25
CA GLY A 214 13.77 16.05 6.13
C GLY A 214 13.44 15.13 4.97
N SER A 215 14.37 14.23 4.67
CA SER A 215 14.19 13.28 3.58
C SER A 215 14.81 11.94 3.93
N LYS A 216 14.16 10.85 3.50
CA LYS A 216 14.76 9.51 3.45
C LYS A 216 15.13 9.18 2.01
N TYR A 217 16.27 8.53 1.82
CA TYR A 217 16.77 8.13 0.50
C TYR A 217 16.90 6.61 0.44
N PHE A 218 16.59 6.02 -0.70
CA PHE A 218 16.77 4.60 -0.97
C PHE A 218 17.48 4.42 -2.31
N VAL A 219 18.69 3.86 -2.25
CA VAL A 219 19.56 3.61 -3.38
C VAL A 219 19.67 2.11 -3.58
N ILE A 220 19.59 1.65 -4.82
CA ILE A 220 19.75 0.25 -5.17
C ILE A 220 20.97 0.10 -6.06
N GLY A 221 21.85 -0.82 -5.67
CA GLY A 221 23.16 -1.02 -6.28
C GLY A 221 24.22 -0.06 -5.75
N GLU A 222 25.42 -0.19 -6.32
CA GLU A 222 26.50 0.74 -6.04
C GLU A 222 26.33 2.01 -6.88
N THR A 223 26.41 3.18 -6.24
CA THR A 223 26.44 4.48 -6.93
C THR A 223 27.57 5.36 -6.39
N ASN A 224 28.05 6.25 -7.25
CA ASN A 224 28.94 7.35 -6.87
C ASN A 224 28.17 8.68 -6.71
N ASN A 225 26.94 8.75 -7.27
CA ASN A 225 26.07 9.90 -7.13
C ASN A 225 25.21 9.70 -5.87
N LEU A 226 25.66 10.26 -4.76
CA LEU A 226 24.99 10.14 -3.47
C LEU A 226 24.07 11.35 -3.24
N PRO A 227 22.97 11.19 -2.47
CA PRO A 227 22.16 12.32 -2.03
C PRO A 227 23.00 13.33 -1.25
N LYS A 228 22.62 14.60 -1.33
CA LYS A 228 23.32 15.72 -0.69
C LYS A 228 22.98 15.81 0.79
N ASN A 229 23.91 16.31 1.60
CA ASN A 229 23.70 16.60 3.03
C ASN A 229 23.02 15.45 3.79
N SER A 230 23.48 14.23 3.53
CA SER A 230 22.80 13.02 3.96
C SER A 230 23.73 12.10 4.75
N ILE A 231 23.14 11.30 5.63
CA ILE A 231 23.78 10.17 6.29
C ILE A 231 23.25 8.90 5.63
N LEU A 232 24.13 8.07 5.09
CA LEU A 232 23.79 6.87 4.34
C LEU A 232 24.39 5.64 4.99
N PHE A 233 23.60 4.58 5.09
CA PHE A 233 24.03 3.24 5.46
C PHE A 233 23.90 2.32 4.26
N MET A 234 24.93 1.53 3.98
CA MET A 234 24.99 0.63 2.84
C MET A 234 25.15 -0.82 3.31
N TYR A 235 24.47 -1.76 2.67
CA TYR A 235 24.55 -3.18 3.01
C TYR A 235 24.10 -4.11 1.86
N ASP A 236 24.49 -5.39 1.94
CA ASP A 236 24.04 -6.43 1.04
C ASP A 236 22.91 -7.27 1.64
N LYS A 237 21.94 -7.63 0.80
CA LYS A 237 20.88 -8.60 1.12
C LYS A 237 20.32 -9.21 -0.16
N ASN A 238 20.07 -10.52 -0.20
CA ASN A 238 19.50 -11.20 -1.37
C ASN A 238 20.23 -10.83 -2.69
N ASP A 239 21.57 -10.97 -2.70
CA ASP A 239 22.46 -10.68 -3.85
C ASP A 239 22.42 -9.25 -4.40
N SER A 240 21.87 -8.29 -3.64
CA SER A 240 21.81 -6.88 -4.02
C SER A 240 22.42 -6.01 -2.93
N THR A 241 23.06 -4.92 -3.33
CA THR A 241 23.47 -3.84 -2.42
C THR A 241 22.36 -2.81 -2.32
N TYR A 242 22.04 -2.38 -1.11
CA TYR A 242 21.10 -1.31 -0.83
C TYR A 242 21.82 -0.23 -0.04
N SER A 243 21.43 1.01 -0.27
CA SER A 243 21.74 2.11 0.63
C SER A 243 20.47 2.78 1.07
N TYR A 244 20.35 3.08 2.36
CA TYR A 244 19.30 3.96 2.87
C TYR A 244 19.95 5.12 3.59
N GLY A 245 19.34 6.29 3.55
CA GLY A 245 19.88 7.44 4.24
C GLY A 245 18.86 8.48 4.62
N THR A 246 19.30 9.47 5.37
CA THR A 246 18.47 10.56 5.88
C THR A 246 19.16 11.91 5.73
N SER A 247 18.38 12.99 5.60
CA SER A 247 18.86 14.38 5.66
C SER A 247 17.85 15.27 6.41
N GLY A 248 18.32 16.33 7.06
CA GLY A 248 17.52 17.46 7.54
C GLY A 248 16.74 17.28 8.86
N PHE A 249 16.53 16.06 9.33
CA PHE A 249 15.65 15.82 10.50
C PHE A 249 16.18 16.38 11.84
N GLN A 250 17.40 16.92 11.93
CA GLN A 250 18.05 17.24 13.21
C GLN A 250 17.18 18.08 14.15
N ASP A 251 16.49 19.08 13.61
CA ASP A 251 15.68 20.01 14.40
C ASP A 251 14.31 19.44 14.81
N TYR A 252 13.89 18.35 14.18
CA TYR A 252 12.55 17.77 14.33
C TYR A 252 12.53 16.38 14.99
N LEU A 253 13.70 15.75 15.19
CA LEU A 253 13.81 14.46 15.88
C LEU A 253 13.15 14.43 17.28
N PRO A 254 13.20 15.49 18.11
CA PRO A 254 12.58 15.47 19.43
C PRO A 254 11.04 15.56 19.40
N THR A 255 10.47 16.18 18.37
CA THR A 255 9.03 16.48 18.26
C THR A 255 8.28 15.48 17.41
N LEU A 256 8.97 14.85 16.46
CA LEU A 256 8.37 13.90 15.54
C LEU A 256 8.49 12.48 16.06
N ASN A 257 7.35 11.92 16.45
CA ASN A 257 7.17 10.48 16.60
C ASN A 257 7.05 9.79 15.21
N LEU A 258 7.94 10.16 14.27
CA LEU A 258 8.06 9.68 12.87
C LEU A 258 8.30 8.16 12.76
N ILE A 259 8.50 7.51 13.91
CA ILE A 259 8.95 6.14 14.10
C ILE A 259 7.93 5.12 13.60
N ASN A 260 6.62 5.39 13.58
CA ASN A 260 5.67 4.29 13.34
C ASN A 260 5.38 3.99 11.86
N ILE A 261 5.04 4.97 11.02
CA ILE A 261 4.58 4.63 9.65
C ILE A 261 5.72 4.48 8.67
N SER A 262 6.77 5.28 8.83
CA SER A 262 7.93 5.17 7.95
C SER A 262 8.69 3.86 8.15
N ASN A 263 8.66 3.31 9.37
CA ASN A 263 9.28 2.03 9.66
C ASN A 263 8.43 0.85 9.20
N ILE A 264 7.09 0.94 9.30
CA ILE A 264 6.19 -0.14 8.85
C ILE A 264 6.27 -0.36 7.34
N PHE A 265 6.31 0.70 6.53
CA PHE A 265 6.26 0.56 5.06
C PHE A 265 7.62 0.69 4.36
N PHE A 266 8.57 1.44 4.92
CA PHE A 266 9.77 1.85 4.18
C PHE A 266 11.10 1.41 4.81
N ASP A 267 11.10 0.56 5.84
CA ASP A 267 12.34 -0.04 6.37
C ASP A 267 12.92 -1.13 5.45
N LYS A 268 12.18 -1.52 4.41
CA LYS A 268 12.57 -2.52 3.43
C LYS A 268 12.98 -1.84 2.12
N PRO A 269 14.27 -1.54 1.88
CA PRO A 269 14.69 -0.93 0.62
C PRO A 269 14.36 -1.77 -0.62
N GLU A 270 14.02 -3.06 -0.45
CA GLU A 270 13.68 -3.99 -1.52
C GLU A 270 12.44 -3.59 -2.32
N ILE A 271 11.45 -2.93 -1.69
CA ILE A 271 10.24 -2.47 -2.40
C ILE A 271 10.55 -1.38 -3.43
N PHE A 272 11.71 -0.74 -3.33
CA PHE A 272 12.13 0.31 -4.25
C PHE A 272 12.86 -0.25 -5.47
N LYS A 273 12.99 -1.58 -5.61
CA LYS A 273 13.55 -2.24 -6.81
C LYS A 273 12.75 -1.93 -8.08
N SER A 274 11.46 -1.66 -7.91
CA SER A 274 10.56 -1.32 -9.00
C SER A 274 11.11 -0.21 -9.90
N ALA A 275 11.08 -0.46 -11.21
CA ALA A 275 11.46 0.51 -12.22
C ALA A 275 10.40 1.63 -12.33
N ASP A 276 9.13 1.29 -12.15
CA ASP A 276 8.01 2.17 -12.41
C ASP A 276 7.15 2.39 -11.15
N MET A 277 6.47 3.54 -11.09
CA MET A 277 5.64 3.92 -9.93
C MET A 277 4.37 3.08 -9.80
N ASP A 278 3.85 2.56 -10.91
CA ASP A 278 2.68 1.69 -10.92
C ASP A 278 3.00 0.29 -10.40
N THR A 279 4.19 -0.24 -10.68
CA THR A 279 4.66 -1.52 -10.13
C THR A 279 5.00 -1.41 -8.65
N PHE A 280 5.48 -0.25 -8.19
CA PHE A 280 5.78 0.02 -6.78
C PHE A 280 4.60 -0.31 -5.84
N PHE A 281 3.36 0.02 -6.22
CA PHE A 281 2.20 -0.30 -5.38
C PHE A 281 1.99 -1.81 -5.21
N SER A 282 2.25 -2.59 -6.26
CA SER A 282 2.10 -4.05 -6.20
C SER A 282 3.20 -4.67 -5.32
N ASP A 283 4.44 -4.22 -5.49
CA ASP A 283 5.59 -4.65 -4.67
C ASP A 283 5.38 -4.31 -3.20
N LEU A 284 4.83 -3.13 -2.90
CA LEU A 284 4.52 -2.70 -1.54
C LEU A 284 3.45 -3.60 -0.90
N VAL A 285 2.36 -3.90 -1.63
CA VAL A 285 1.29 -4.78 -1.14
C VAL A 285 1.83 -6.18 -0.86
N GLU A 286 2.62 -6.75 -1.77
CA GLU A 286 3.25 -8.05 -1.59
C GLU A 286 4.17 -8.07 -0.36
N ALA A 287 5.05 -7.07 -0.24
CA ALA A 287 5.98 -6.94 0.87
C ALA A 287 5.26 -6.79 2.23
N ALA A 288 4.14 -6.08 2.25
CA ALA A 288 3.31 -5.92 3.44
C ALA A 288 2.62 -7.23 3.84
N ILE A 289 2.02 -7.95 2.87
CA ILE A 289 1.38 -9.25 3.11
C ILE A 289 2.39 -10.27 3.67
N ILE A 290 3.59 -10.33 3.09
CA ILE A 290 4.66 -11.20 3.59
C ILE A 290 4.98 -10.88 5.06
N GLU A 291 5.01 -9.60 5.44
CA GLU A 291 5.28 -9.20 6.83
C GLU A 291 4.14 -9.58 7.76
N THR A 292 2.87 -9.46 7.35
CA THR A 292 1.72 -9.87 8.18
C THR A 292 1.69 -11.37 8.50
N LYS A 293 2.34 -12.20 7.67
CA LYS A 293 2.41 -13.65 7.85
C LYS A 293 3.61 -14.08 8.69
N ARG A 294 4.46 -13.14 9.06
CA ARG A 294 5.71 -13.41 9.75
C ARG A 294 5.44 -13.64 11.24
N GLU A 295 6.01 -14.72 11.79
CA GLU A 295 5.88 -15.00 13.22
C GLU A 295 6.57 -13.90 14.05
N GLU A 296 5.90 -13.46 15.13
CA GLU A 296 6.45 -12.50 16.09
C GLU A 296 7.84 -12.94 16.57
N GLY A 297 8.78 -12.00 16.59
CA GLY A 297 10.15 -12.25 17.05
C GLY A 297 11.10 -12.79 15.98
N THR A 298 10.62 -13.11 14.77
CA THR A 298 11.50 -13.43 13.65
C THR A 298 12.02 -12.19 12.96
N TYR A 299 12.53 -11.17 13.67
CA TYR A 299 13.09 -9.97 13.02
C TYR A 299 14.09 -10.34 11.91
N PRO A 300 14.20 -9.54 10.82
CA PRO A 300 15.26 -9.75 9.86
C PRO A 300 16.57 -9.81 10.65
N LYS A 301 17.25 -10.95 10.60
CA LYS A 301 18.64 -11.03 11.07
C LYS A 301 19.36 -9.84 10.43
N GLU A 302 20.20 -9.16 11.20
CA GLU A 302 20.99 -8.01 10.74
C GLU A 302 21.42 -8.14 9.28
N PRO A 303 21.47 -7.03 8.52
CA PRO A 303 21.79 -7.10 7.09
C PRO A 303 23.01 -7.98 6.86
N GLU A 304 22.90 -8.88 5.89
CA GLU A 304 23.78 -10.05 5.80
C GLU A 304 25.26 -9.66 5.73
N LYS A 305 25.58 -8.47 5.17
CA LYS A 305 26.91 -7.81 5.21
C LYS A 305 26.78 -6.29 5.07
N TYR A 306 27.39 -5.49 5.97
CA TYR A 306 27.48 -4.04 5.80
C TYR A 306 28.54 -3.66 4.75
N ARG A 307 28.25 -2.61 3.98
CA ARG A 307 29.12 -2.04 2.93
C ARG A 307 29.61 -0.64 3.26
N GLY A 308 28.95 0.11 4.13
CA GLY A 308 29.42 1.44 4.47
C GLY A 308 28.48 2.29 5.31
N TYR A 309 29.05 3.40 5.78
CA TYR A 309 28.40 4.49 6.48
C TYR A 309 29.02 5.78 5.98
N LEU A 310 28.23 6.66 5.35
CA LEU A 310 28.74 7.86 4.68
C LEU A 310 27.92 9.08 5.10
N GLU A 311 28.61 10.18 5.35
CA GLU A 311 28.05 11.52 5.43
C GLU A 311 28.45 12.29 4.17
N THR A 312 27.49 12.94 3.52
CA THR A 312 27.70 13.66 2.27
C THR A 312 27.53 15.17 2.44
N GLY A 313 28.23 15.94 1.61
CA GLY A 313 28.15 17.41 1.58
C GLY A 313 27.10 17.95 0.60
N ASP A 314 27.13 19.27 0.37
CA ASP A 314 26.19 20.01 -0.48
C ASP A 314 26.23 19.62 -1.98
N ASP A 315 27.34 19.03 -2.41
CA ASP A 315 27.57 18.53 -3.76
C ASP A 315 27.33 17.01 -3.88
N GLY A 316 27.04 16.33 -2.77
CA GLY A 316 26.87 14.87 -2.70
C GLY A 316 28.18 14.11 -2.57
N ASN A 317 29.33 14.78 -2.49
CA ASN A 317 30.60 14.11 -2.22
C ASN A 317 30.64 13.61 -0.77
N VAL A 318 31.37 12.51 -0.56
CA VAL A 318 31.58 11.95 0.77
C VAL A 318 32.46 12.91 1.57
N VAL A 319 31.96 13.37 2.72
CA VAL A 319 32.70 14.23 3.66
C VAL A 319 33.35 13.37 4.73
N THR A 320 32.59 12.50 5.37
CA THR A 320 33.07 11.62 6.43
C THR A 320 32.46 10.24 6.25
N GLY A 321 33.20 9.17 6.51
CA GLY A 321 32.60 7.84 6.40
C GLY A 321 33.59 6.70 6.28
N ILE A 322 33.02 5.52 6.09
CA ILE A 322 33.74 4.30 5.74
C ILE A 322 32.94 3.56 4.66
N ARG A 323 33.61 3.09 3.60
CA ARG A 323 32.97 2.37 2.49
C ARG A 323 33.84 1.23 1.99
N PHE A 324 33.22 0.09 1.75
CA PHE A 324 33.81 -1.07 1.09
C PHE A 324 33.53 -1.03 -0.41
N PHE A 325 34.52 -1.43 -1.21
CA PHE A 325 34.46 -1.53 -2.65
C PHE A 325 34.75 -2.96 -3.09
N ASP A 326 33.78 -3.62 -3.74
CA ASP A 326 33.96 -4.98 -4.25
C ASP A 326 34.75 -4.96 -5.56
N LYS A 327 35.91 -5.60 -5.56
CA LYS A 327 36.69 -5.81 -6.79
C LYS A 327 37.19 -7.25 -6.86
N GLY A 328 36.43 -8.19 -6.28
CA GLY A 328 36.85 -9.57 -6.17
C GLY A 328 38.13 -9.69 -5.35
N VAL A 329 39.23 -10.10 -5.99
CA VAL A 329 40.55 -10.27 -5.34
C VAL A 329 41.20 -8.97 -4.89
N ASP A 330 40.81 -7.84 -5.49
CA ASP A 330 41.35 -6.51 -5.19
C ASP A 330 40.39 -5.65 -4.37
N SER A 331 39.45 -6.28 -3.67
CA SER A 331 38.53 -5.57 -2.78
C SER A 331 39.27 -4.79 -1.70
N TYR A 332 38.73 -3.63 -1.34
CA TYR A 332 39.32 -2.73 -0.35
C TYR A 332 38.23 -1.91 0.33
N TYR A 333 38.58 -1.25 1.42
CA TYR A 333 37.76 -0.18 1.98
C TYR A 333 38.52 1.14 2.01
N GLU A 334 37.76 2.24 2.06
CA GLU A 334 38.26 3.58 2.29
C GLU A 334 37.58 4.19 3.52
N GLU A 335 38.34 4.94 4.33
CA GLU A 335 37.82 5.86 5.34
C GLU A 335 38.01 7.30 4.85
N TYR A 336 37.00 8.13 5.08
CA TYR A 336 36.95 9.53 4.67
C TYR A 336 36.85 10.46 5.88
N ILE A 337 37.59 11.57 5.85
CA ILE A 337 37.52 12.65 6.84
C ILE A 337 37.66 13.97 6.06
N GLU A 338 36.74 14.90 6.28
CA GLU A 338 36.74 16.24 5.65
C GLU A 338 36.83 16.21 4.12
N GLY A 339 36.27 15.17 3.48
CA GLY A 339 36.29 14.99 2.03
C GLY A 339 37.43 14.14 1.50
N ASP A 340 38.47 13.91 2.30
CA ASP A 340 39.68 13.21 1.86
C ASP A 340 39.68 11.74 2.29
N SER A 341 40.18 10.87 1.40
CA SER A 341 40.45 9.47 1.73
C SER A 341 41.71 9.40 2.61
N VAL A 342 41.51 9.18 3.91
CA VAL A 342 42.60 9.13 4.90
C VAL A 342 43.18 7.73 5.09
N LYS A 343 42.44 6.70 4.66
CA LYS A 343 42.84 5.31 4.80
C LYS A 343 42.29 4.51 3.63
N LYS A 344 43.12 3.66 3.04
CA LYS A 344 42.75 2.73 1.98
C LYS A 344 43.50 1.42 2.15
N GLU A 345 42.77 0.35 2.42
CA GLU A 345 43.37 -0.96 2.72
C GLU A 345 42.65 -2.07 1.97
N LYS A 346 43.43 -2.95 1.32
CA LYS A 346 42.90 -4.18 0.72
C LYS A 346 42.35 -5.08 1.82
N MET A 347 41.11 -5.53 1.65
CA MET A 347 40.40 -6.30 2.66
C MET A 347 39.24 -7.05 2.01
N ASP A 348 38.93 -8.24 2.50
CA ASP A 348 37.71 -8.96 2.13
C ASP A 348 36.49 -8.44 2.93
N ILE A 349 35.27 -8.70 2.44
CA ILE A 349 34.04 -8.20 3.06
C ILE A 349 33.82 -8.73 4.49
N VAL A 350 34.31 -9.93 4.82
CA VAL A 350 34.16 -10.54 6.15
C VAL A 350 35.04 -9.82 7.16
N SER A 351 36.28 -9.54 6.78
CA SER A 351 37.23 -8.74 7.56
C SER A 351 36.73 -7.30 7.73
N PHE A 352 36.13 -6.72 6.68
CA PHE A 352 35.54 -5.39 6.72
C PHE A 352 34.45 -5.24 7.78
N GLN A 353 33.63 -6.27 8.04
CA GLN A 353 32.58 -6.18 9.07
C GLN A 353 33.14 -5.80 10.45
N LYS A 354 34.36 -6.25 10.77
CA LYS A 354 35.03 -5.92 12.04
C LYS A 354 35.49 -4.47 12.08
N GLU A 355 36.10 -3.98 10.99
CA GLU A 355 36.52 -2.59 10.88
C GLU A 355 35.33 -1.63 10.86
N PHE A 356 34.28 -1.99 10.12
CA PHE A 356 33.02 -1.26 10.11
C PHE A 356 32.42 -1.09 11.52
N LYS A 357 32.37 -2.18 12.31
CA LYS A 357 31.89 -2.11 13.70
C LYS A 357 32.75 -1.22 14.59
N LYS A 358 34.08 -1.27 14.44
CA LYS A 358 35.01 -0.37 15.17
C LYS A 358 34.75 1.08 14.79
N TYR A 359 34.58 1.36 13.50
CA TYR A 359 34.27 2.69 12.99
C TYR A 359 32.96 3.22 13.58
N LEU A 360 31.87 2.44 13.55
CA LEU A 360 30.59 2.86 14.12
C LEU A 360 30.66 3.13 15.63
N ASN A 361 31.42 2.32 16.38
CA ASN A 361 31.63 2.58 17.81
C ASN A 361 32.39 3.90 18.06
N LYS A 362 33.34 4.25 17.18
CA LYS A 362 34.06 5.54 17.25
C LYS A 362 33.13 6.71 16.98
N VAL A 363 32.23 6.60 16.00
CA VAL A 363 31.26 7.65 15.66
C VAL A 363 30.23 7.83 16.78
N ARG A 364 29.68 6.75 17.33
CA ARG A 364 28.66 6.80 18.41
C ARG A 364 29.15 7.39 19.73
N ASN A 365 30.47 7.38 19.97
CA ASN A 365 31.09 7.88 21.20
C ASN A 365 31.58 9.33 21.09
N LYS A 366 31.36 9.98 19.94
CA LYS A 366 31.50 11.44 19.78
C LYS A 366 30.15 12.09 20.07
#